data_AF-A0A7Y4I1S6-F1
#
_entry.id   AF-A0A7Y4I1S6-F1
#
_cell.length_a   1.000
_cell.length_b   1.000
_cell.length_c   1.000
_cell.angle_alpha   90.00
_cell.angle_beta   90.00
_cell.angle_gamma   90.00
#
_symmetry.space_group_name_H-M   'P 1'
#
loop_
_entity.id
_entity.type
_entity.pdbx_description
1 polymer ?
#
loop_
_entity_poly.entity_id
_entity_poly.type
_entity_poly.pdbx_seq_one_letter_code
_entity_poly.pdbx_strand_id
1 'polypeptide(L)'
;MAAAVLVAIAATLVLSWILDIGTRKVQPTELTTTVLTIVAGVGGVVFLVVAYRKQRDLESGRFVEHFGAAAQQLGHPDPAVRMAGVYAMAGVADQVHGLKRQQCIDVLCGYLRLPYSADTGANHQHQLVVRRLSGDLRPEIEEHHSYRQNDRVVRQTIVSVITAHLQQTADISWSPYNFDFRKAVFEDAYFQGAWFTGEETLFNGTHFIGEETLFNGAHFTGTGVWFNGARFTSNYTRFDGAHFTSNYTLFSEVHFAGNHTLFSEAHFAGDYTHFDGAHFAATDTLFSKADFTGTDTRFVGAQFTGKTTHFIETSFTGQNISFAEAQFAGKYTMLTGAQFTGEKTHFRRAHFVGEKTYFWGAHFTGEYISFGEAQFTGEYISFSEAQFTGETSFIGAHFTGPTSFSPVDFGAKLVSFVDPKMWDPPPKFDWDDDPTSKPTNVEPADWPPVVKDDE
;
A
#
# COMPACT_ATOMS: atom_id res chain seq x y z
N MET A 1 -29.53 0.34 16.89
CA MET A 1 -30.58 0.11 15.87
C MET A 1 -31.96 -0.17 16.47
N ALA A 2 -32.10 -1.03 17.48
CA ALA A 2 -33.41 -1.38 18.06
C ALA A 2 -34.25 -0.18 18.53
N ALA A 3 -33.67 0.81 19.21
CA ALA A 3 -34.41 2.00 19.68
C ALA A 3 -34.90 2.90 18.53
N ALA A 4 -34.09 3.09 17.48
CA ALA A 4 -34.47 3.88 16.31
C ALA A 4 -35.58 3.18 15.50
N VAL A 5 -35.52 1.85 15.40
CA VAL A 5 -36.56 1.02 14.77
C VAL A 5 -37.85 1.09 15.59
N LEU A 6 -37.78 1.03 16.92
CA LEU A 6 -38.95 1.18 17.79
C LEU A 6 -39.61 2.56 17.67
N VAL A 7 -38.81 3.63 17.57
CA VAL A 7 -39.32 5.00 17.36
C VAL A 7 -39.96 5.14 15.97
N ALA A 8 -39.34 4.57 14.93
CA ALA A 8 -39.88 4.59 13.57
C ALA A 8 -41.19 3.78 13.46
N ILE A 9 -41.25 2.60 14.08
CA ILE A 9 -42.47 1.77 14.16
C ILE A 9 -43.56 2.49 14.94
N ALA A 10 -43.24 3.11 16.07
CA ALA A 10 -44.22 3.87 16.84
C ALA A 10 -44.76 5.07 16.02
N ALA A 11 -43.90 5.78 15.30
CA ALA A 11 -44.30 6.90 14.46
C ALA A 11 -45.16 6.48 13.27
N THR A 12 -44.84 5.36 12.60
CA THR A 12 -45.64 4.86 11.46
C THR A 12 -46.99 4.29 11.90
N LEU A 13 -47.06 3.61 13.05
CA LEU A 13 -48.31 3.14 13.64
C LEU A 13 -49.23 4.31 14.04
N VAL A 14 -48.66 5.38 14.61
CA VAL A 14 -49.42 6.60 14.94
C VAL A 14 -49.91 7.28 13.67
N LEU A 15 -49.08 7.38 12.62
CA LEU A 15 -49.45 8.01 11.35
C LEU A 15 -50.54 7.23 10.60
N SER A 16 -50.44 5.89 10.52
CA SER A 16 -51.46 5.06 9.86
C SER A 16 -52.79 5.14 10.58
N TRP A 17 -52.78 5.20 11.91
CA TRP A 17 -53.99 5.31 12.72
C TRP A 17 -54.66 6.69 12.61
N ILE A 18 -53.89 7.78 12.57
CA ILE A 18 -54.42 9.14 12.33
C ILE A 18 -55.10 9.23 10.95
N LEU A 19 -54.50 8.63 9.92
CA LEU A 19 -55.07 8.58 8.57
C LEU A 19 -56.37 7.76 8.52
N ASP A 20 -56.47 6.68 9.28
CA ASP A 20 -57.68 5.85 9.38
C ASP A 20 -58.85 6.61 10.07
N ILE A 21 -58.55 7.43 11.09
CA ILE A 21 -59.55 8.28 11.78
C ILE A 21 -60.14 9.35 10.86
N GLY A 22 -59.34 9.92 9.95
CA GLY A 22 -59.79 10.94 8.99
C GLY A 22 -60.92 10.47 8.07
N THR A 23 -61.17 9.16 7.99
CA THR A 23 -62.20 8.56 7.12
C THR A 23 -63.52 8.22 7.84
N ARG A 24 -63.60 8.31 9.17
CA ARG A 24 -64.81 7.93 9.94
C ARG A 24 -65.62 9.15 10.43
N LYS A 25 -66.95 9.08 10.30
CA LYS A 25 -67.88 10.05 10.92
C LYS A 25 -67.99 9.75 12.43
N VAL A 26 -67.37 10.56 13.28
CA VAL A 26 -67.31 10.36 14.75
C VAL A 26 -68.44 11.09 15.48
N GLN A 27 -69.09 10.45 16.46
CA GLN A 27 -70.14 11.05 17.30
C GLN A 27 -69.55 11.88 18.47
N PRO A 28 -70.27 12.90 19.01
CA PRO A 28 -69.71 13.86 19.98
C PRO A 28 -69.18 13.27 21.29
N THR A 29 -69.67 12.10 21.72
CA THR A 29 -69.25 11.41 22.94
C THR A 29 -67.97 10.59 22.79
N GLU A 30 -67.54 10.29 21.57
CA GLU A 30 -66.27 9.61 21.27
C GLU A 30 -65.10 10.59 21.11
N LEU A 31 -65.39 11.87 20.91
CA LEU A 31 -64.41 12.93 20.66
C LEU A 31 -63.41 13.09 21.81
N THR A 32 -63.86 13.02 23.06
CA THR A 32 -63.00 13.20 24.25
C THR A 32 -62.03 12.04 24.44
N THR A 33 -62.49 10.81 24.24
CA THR A 33 -61.65 9.60 24.30
C THR A 33 -60.62 9.59 23.16
N THR A 34 -61.03 9.97 21.95
CA THR A 34 -60.14 10.07 20.79
C THR A 34 -59.08 11.16 21.00
N VAL A 35 -59.45 12.34 21.49
CA VAL A 35 -58.50 13.44 21.78
C VAL A 35 -57.53 13.05 22.89
N LEU A 36 -57.99 12.39 23.95
CA LEU A 36 -57.12 11.94 25.05
C LEU A 36 -56.06 10.93 24.58
N THR A 37 -56.47 10.01 23.70
CA THR A 37 -55.57 8.97 23.16
C THR A 37 -54.53 9.57 22.21
N ILE A 38 -54.93 10.56 21.39
CA ILE A 38 -54.01 11.30 20.51
C ILE A 38 -52.97 12.06 21.34
N VAL A 39 -53.39 12.77 22.38
CA VAL A 39 -52.49 13.53 23.27
C VAL A 39 -51.52 12.59 23.99
N ALA A 40 -51.99 11.44 24.46
CA ALA A 40 -51.14 10.42 25.08
C ALA A 40 -50.13 9.81 24.09
N GLY A 41 -50.55 9.52 22.85
CA GLY A 41 -49.68 8.98 21.80
C GLY A 41 -48.57 9.95 21.39
N VAL A 42 -48.92 11.22 21.14
CA VAL A 42 -47.95 12.28 20.83
C VAL A 42 -47.02 12.53 22.01
N GLY A 43 -47.57 12.59 23.24
CA GLY A 43 -46.79 12.74 24.46
C GLY A 43 -45.76 11.61 24.66
N GLY A 44 -46.13 10.36 24.36
CA GLY A 44 -45.23 9.21 24.43
C GLY A 44 -44.08 9.27 23.42
N VAL A 45 -44.35 9.66 22.17
CA VAL A 45 -43.30 9.81 21.14
C VAL A 45 -42.36 10.97 21.49
N VAL A 46 -42.90 12.12 21.92
CA VAL A 46 -42.08 13.26 22.37
C VAL A 46 -41.23 12.87 23.57
N PHE A 47 -41.78 12.15 24.55
CA PHE A 47 -41.02 11.64 25.69
C PHE A 47 -39.88 10.72 25.25
N LEU A 48 -40.13 9.77 24.34
CA LEU A 48 -39.09 8.88 23.80
C LEU A 48 -38.00 9.66 23.06
N VAL A 49 -38.36 10.65 22.24
CA VAL A 49 -37.39 11.50 21.53
C VAL A 49 -36.57 12.35 22.51
N VAL A 50 -37.20 12.93 23.53
CA VAL A 50 -36.51 13.72 24.56
C VAL A 50 -35.60 12.84 25.42
N ALA A 51 -36.06 11.66 25.83
CA ALA A 51 -35.26 10.69 26.57
C ALA A 51 -34.07 10.21 25.72
N TYR A 52 -34.29 9.92 24.44
CA TYR A 52 -33.23 9.58 23.49
C TYR A 52 -32.23 10.71 23.29
N ARG A 53 -32.69 11.96 23.09
CA ARG A 53 -31.81 13.14 22.98
C ARG A 53 -31.00 13.33 24.25
N LYS A 54 -31.63 13.28 25.42
CA LYS A 54 -30.96 13.40 26.72
C LYS A 54 -29.93 12.29 26.94
N GLN A 55 -30.27 11.04 26.59
CA GLN A 55 -29.32 9.94 26.66
C GLN A 55 -28.13 10.16 25.71
N ARG A 56 -28.39 10.58 24.47
CA ARG A 56 -27.35 10.89 23.48
C ARG A 56 -26.46 12.05 23.91
N ASP A 57 -27.01 13.07 24.55
CA ASP A 57 -26.28 14.21 25.08
C ASP A 57 -25.39 13.79 26.26
N LEU A 58 -25.89 12.94 27.16
CA LEU A 58 -25.11 12.37 28.26
C LEU A 58 -23.97 11.46 27.77
N GLU A 59 -24.24 10.56 26.83
CA GLU A 59 -23.22 9.70 26.21
C GLU A 59 -22.17 10.52 25.45
N SER A 60 -22.58 11.62 24.81
CA SER A 60 -21.65 12.53 24.13
C SER A 60 -20.83 13.35 25.10
N GLY A 61 -21.42 13.84 26.20
CA GLY A 61 -20.69 14.53 27.27
C GLY A 61 -19.65 13.63 27.93
N ARG A 62 -20.03 12.40 28.29
CA ARG A 62 -19.12 11.40 28.87
C ARG A 62 -17.97 11.05 27.92
N PHE A 63 -18.24 10.90 26.62
CA PHE A 63 -17.18 10.69 25.63
C PHE A 63 -16.20 11.87 25.58
N VAL A 64 -16.70 13.11 25.47
CA VAL A 64 -15.84 14.30 25.41
C VAL A 64 -14.96 14.43 26.65
N GLU A 65 -15.50 14.10 27.83
CA GLU A 65 -14.75 14.09 29.08
C GLU A 65 -13.60 13.07 29.07
N HIS A 66 -13.90 11.78 28.81
CA HIS A 66 -12.86 10.74 28.82
C HIS A 66 -11.85 10.91 27.67
N PHE A 67 -12.31 11.30 26.49
CA PHE A 67 -11.46 11.62 25.35
C PHE A 67 -10.53 12.78 25.67
N GLY A 68 -11.06 13.86 26.24
CA GLY A 68 -10.28 15.03 26.64
C GLY A 68 -9.22 14.71 27.70
N ALA A 69 -9.59 13.92 28.71
CA ALA A 69 -8.67 13.46 29.75
C ALA A 69 -7.54 12.58 29.19
N ALA A 70 -7.86 11.63 28.31
CA ALA A 70 -6.87 10.79 27.64
C ALA A 70 -5.93 11.60 26.73
N ALA A 71 -6.48 12.55 25.96
CA ALA A 71 -5.69 13.46 25.13
C ALA A 71 -4.74 14.35 25.96
N GLN A 72 -5.19 14.83 27.13
CA GLN A 72 -4.36 15.59 28.05
C GLN A 72 -3.19 14.75 28.58
N GLN A 73 -3.43 13.48 28.92
CA GLN A 73 -2.38 12.56 29.38
C GLN A 73 -1.35 12.29 28.26
N LEU A 74 -1.78 12.10 27.02
CA LEU A 74 -0.88 11.99 25.85
C LEU A 74 -0.03 13.25 25.63
N GLY A 75 -0.51 14.42 26.02
CA GLY A 75 0.22 15.68 25.93
C GLY A 75 1.23 15.93 27.07
N HIS A 76 1.26 15.07 28.09
CA HIS A 76 1.98 15.31 29.34
C HIS A 76 3.53 15.23 29.17
N PRO A 77 4.33 16.04 29.89
CA PRO A 77 5.79 15.97 29.80
C PRO A 77 6.39 14.65 30.29
N ASP A 78 5.75 13.99 31.26
CA ASP A 78 6.17 12.68 31.80
C ASP A 78 5.83 11.54 30.82
N PRO A 79 6.81 10.75 30.34
CA PRO A 79 6.57 9.57 29.50
C PRO A 79 5.63 8.53 30.13
N ALA A 80 5.68 8.31 31.45
CA ALA A 80 4.80 7.34 32.10
C ALA A 80 3.33 7.75 32.01
N VAL A 81 3.04 9.03 32.20
CA VAL A 81 1.69 9.59 32.06
C VAL A 81 1.22 9.52 30.61
N ARG A 82 2.12 9.72 29.64
CA ARG A 82 1.77 9.57 28.22
C ARG A 82 1.44 8.15 27.85
N MET A 83 2.20 7.15 28.32
CA MET A 83 1.86 5.75 28.14
C MET A 83 0.50 5.42 28.76
N ALA A 84 0.20 5.92 29.96
CA ALA A 84 -1.14 5.80 30.54
C ALA A 84 -2.20 6.45 29.65
N GLY A 85 -1.90 7.60 29.05
CA GLY A 85 -2.73 8.28 28.06
C GLY A 85 -3.00 7.45 26.79
N VAL A 86 -2.02 6.67 26.31
CA VAL A 86 -2.21 5.74 25.17
C VAL A 86 -3.26 4.69 25.52
N TYR A 87 -3.10 4.02 26.67
CA TYR A 87 -4.07 3.00 27.11
C TYR A 87 -5.43 3.61 27.45
N ALA A 88 -5.46 4.82 28.02
CA ALA A 88 -6.71 5.55 28.27
C ALA A 88 -7.42 5.86 26.95
N MET A 89 -6.71 6.36 25.94
CA MET A 89 -7.27 6.67 24.62
C MET A 89 -7.80 5.41 23.92
N ALA A 90 -7.05 4.30 23.99
CA ALA A 90 -7.50 3.00 23.50
C ALA A 90 -8.77 2.53 24.23
N GLY A 91 -8.81 2.63 25.56
CA GLY A 91 -9.99 2.28 26.35
C GLY A 91 -11.22 3.13 26.02
N VAL A 92 -11.04 4.42 25.67
CA VAL A 92 -12.13 5.26 25.15
C VAL A 92 -12.58 4.75 23.78
N ALA A 93 -11.63 4.47 22.88
CA ALA A 93 -11.89 3.96 21.53
C ALA A 93 -12.70 2.66 21.56
N ASP A 94 -12.36 1.76 22.46
CA ASP A 94 -12.97 0.44 22.62
C ASP A 94 -14.43 0.51 23.06
N GLN A 95 -14.79 1.53 23.85
CA GLN A 95 -16.15 1.73 24.36
C GLN A 95 -17.07 2.45 23.37
N VAL A 96 -16.53 3.00 22.28
CA VAL A 96 -17.29 3.75 21.28
C VAL A 96 -17.17 3.12 19.90
N HIS A 97 -17.99 3.57 18.93
CA HIS A 97 -17.99 3.05 17.57
C HIS A 97 -18.11 4.18 16.54
N GLY A 98 -17.84 3.86 15.27
CA GLY A 98 -17.97 4.79 14.15
C GLY A 98 -17.03 5.98 14.31
N LEU A 99 -17.51 7.18 13.96
CA LEU A 99 -16.69 8.41 13.95
C LEU A 99 -15.97 8.69 15.28
N LYS A 100 -16.56 8.34 16.42
CA LYS A 100 -15.92 8.55 17.74
C LYS A 100 -14.71 7.64 17.95
N ARG A 101 -14.75 6.39 17.46
CA ARG A 101 -13.58 5.48 17.53
C ARG A 101 -12.50 5.94 16.56
N GLN A 102 -12.89 6.33 15.34
CA GLN A 102 -11.98 6.92 14.36
C GLN A 102 -11.24 8.13 14.96
N GLN A 103 -11.93 9.04 15.65
CA GLN A 103 -11.31 10.18 16.33
C GLN A 103 -10.24 9.78 17.35
N CYS A 104 -10.45 8.69 18.09
CA CYS A 104 -9.45 8.19 19.05
C CYS A 104 -8.22 7.64 18.33
N ILE A 105 -8.44 6.85 17.26
CA ILE A 105 -7.38 6.31 16.39
C ILE A 105 -6.60 7.46 15.72
N ASP A 106 -7.30 8.49 15.25
CA ASP A 106 -6.71 9.67 14.60
C ASP A 106 -5.77 10.43 15.54
N VAL A 107 -6.09 10.51 16.85
CA VAL A 107 -5.21 11.13 17.84
C VAL A 107 -3.93 10.31 18.03
N LEU A 108 -4.05 8.98 18.10
CA LEU A 108 -2.89 8.08 18.20
C LEU A 108 -2.01 8.15 16.96
N CYS A 109 -2.61 8.11 15.77
CA CYS A 109 -1.91 8.30 14.49
C CYS A 109 -1.30 9.71 14.38
N GLY A 110 -2.02 10.73 14.84
CA GLY A 110 -1.54 12.11 14.92
C GLY A 110 -0.30 12.25 15.81
N TYR A 111 -0.25 11.54 16.94
CA TYR A 111 0.93 11.48 17.80
C TYR A 111 2.14 10.92 17.05
N LEU A 112 1.97 9.81 16.33
CA LEU A 112 3.04 9.19 15.51
C LEU A 112 3.51 10.09 14.37
N ARG A 113 2.74 11.09 13.95
CA ARG A 113 3.14 12.04 12.91
C ARG A 113 3.87 13.27 13.45
N LEU A 114 4.01 13.41 14.77
CA LEU A 114 4.85 14.47 15.35
C LEU A 114 6.33 14.26 14.97
N PRO A 115 7.10 15.35 14.73
CA PRO A 115 8.50 15.27 14.36
C PRO A 115 9.34 14.43 15.33
N TYR A 116 9.97 13.36 14.83
CA TYR A 116 10.80 12.43 15.59
C TYR A 116 12.22 12.38 15.03
N SER A 117 13.24 12.37 15.90
CA SER A 117 14.63 12.03 15.56
C SER A 117 15.07 10.83 16.40
N ALA A 118 15.31 9.70 15.71
CA ALA A 118 15.67 8.45 16.36
C ALA A 118 17.09 8.42 16.93
N ASP A 119 18.03 9.17 16.33
CA ASP A 119 19.42 9.30 16.79
C ASP A 119 19.51 9.84 18.22
N THR A 120 18.56 10.71 18.57
CA THR A 120 18.49 11.25 19.94
C THR A 120 17.77 10.32 20.90
N GLY A 121 17.09 9.28 20.41
CA GLY A 121 16.43 8.17 21.12
C GLY A 121 15.38 8.55 22.17
N ALA A 122 15.36 9.81 22.56
CA ALA A 122 14.73 10.32 23.74
C ALA A 122 13.94 11.58 23.42
N ASN A 123 14.17 12.31 22.35
CA ASN A 123 13.80 13.72 22.31
C ASN A 123 13.04 14.13 21.04
N HIS A 124 11.72 14.35 21.14
CA HIS A 124 10.96 15.02 20.07
C HIS A 124 11.01 16.53 20.24
N GLN A 125 11.25 17.25 19.14
CA GLN A 125 11.14 18.71 19.08
C GLN A 125 9.66 19.09 19.03
N HIS A 126 9.17 19.85 20.02
CA HIS A 126 7.78 20.35 19.99
C HIS A 126 7.68 21.88 19.92
N GLN A 127 8.78 22.61 20.06
CA GLN A 127 8.78 24.06 19.91
C GLN A 127 10.15 24.59 19.52
N LEU A 128 10.19 25.41 18.46
CA LEU A 128 11.31 26.31 18.16
C LEU A 128 10.87 27.72 18.58
N VAL A 129 11.40 28.21 19.71
CA VAL A 129 11.16 29.60 20.13
C VAL A 129 12.34 30.45 19.67
N VAL A 130 12.17 31.18 18.57
CA VAL A 130 13.17 32.16 18.10
C VAL A 130 12.96 33.47 18.87
N ARG A 131 13.76 33.72 19.90
CA ARG A 131 13.72 35.00 20.62
C ARG A 131 14.69 35.99 19.96
N ARG A 132 14.19 37.00 19.25
CA ARG A 132 15.01 38.16 18.84
C ARG A 132 15.11 39.13 20.01
N LEU A 133 16.27 39.18 20.65
CA LEU A 133 16.61 40.29 21.52
C LEU A 133 16.96 41.51 20.64
N SER A 134 16.20 42.59 20.79
CA SER A 134 16.48 43.85 20.09
C SER A 134 17.50 44.64 20.90
N GLY A 135 18.77 44.53 20.53
CA GLY A 135 19.88 45.27 21.12
C GLY A 135 21.24 44.78 20.61
N ASP A 136 21.90 45.60 19.79
CA ASP A 136 23.27 45.51 19.26
C ASP A 136 23.71 44.34 18.33
N LEU A 137 23.82 44.70 17.04
CA LEU A 137 24.75 44.30 15.96
C LEU A 137 25.20 42.83 15.72
N ARG A 138 24.77 41.83 16.48
CA ARG A 138 24.80 40.42 16.05
C ARG A 138 23.58 39.70 16.62
N PRO A 139 22.70 39.09 15.80
CA PRO A 139 21.62 38.27 16.34
C PRO A 139 22.24 37.05 17.01
N GLU A 140 22.29 37.05 18.33
CA GLU A 140 22.61 35.86 19.11
C GLU A 140 21.34 35.00 19.10
N ILE A 141 21.37 33.94 18.30
CA ILE A 141 20.28 32.98 18.17
C ILE A 141 20.38 32.04 19.37
N GLU A 142 19.62 32.30 20.44
CA GLU A 142 19.40 31.30 21.48
C GLU A 142 18.30 30.33 21.03
N GLU A 143 18.72 29.18 20.51
CA GLU A 143 17.85 28.03 20.21
C GLU A 143 17.47 27.32 21.52
N HIS A 144 16.31 27.64 22.09
CA HIS A 144 15.72 26.84 23.16
C HIS A 144 14.89 25.70 22.57
N HIS A 145 15.47 24.49 22.53
CA HIS A 145 14.76 23.27 22.15
C HIS A 145 14.05 22.67 23.36
N SER A 146 12.73 22.67 23.36
CA SER A 146 11.96 21.91 24.36
C SER A 146 11.80 20.46 23.86
N TYR A 147 12.49 19.54 24.52
CA TYR A 147 12.50 18.13 24.15
C TYR A 147 11.55 17.32 25.04
N ARG A 148 10.69 16.51 24.44
CA ARG A 148 9.93 15.47 25.15
C ARG A 148 10.79 14.22 25.29
N GLN A 149 11.26 13.95 26.52
CA GLN A 149 12.14 12.83 26.85
C GLN A 149 11.45 11.46 26.69
N ASN A 150 12.20 10.40 26.33
CA ASN A 150 11.78 9.00 26.20
C ASN A 150 10.51 8.73 25.36
N ASP A 151 10.33 9.46 24.27
CA ASP A 151 9.14 9.32 23.43
C ASP A 151 9.09 8.02 22.61
N ARG A 152 10.26 7.42 22.34
CA ARG A 152 10.40 6.11 21.67
C ARG A 152 9.44 5.07 22.27
N VAL A 153 9.44 4.94 23.59
CA VAL A 153 8.62 3.95 24.31
C VAL A 153 7.12 4.26 24.15
N VAL A 154 6.73 5.54 24.17
CA VAL A 154 5.33 5.94 23.97
C VAL A 154 4.88 5.58 22.55
N ARG A 155 5.70 5.86 21.53
CA ARG A 155 5.40 5.53 20.12
C ARG A 155 5.31 4.02 19.91
N GLN A 156 6.25 3.26 20.46
CA GLN A 156 6.20 1.80 20.46
C GLN A 156 4.91 1.29 21.12
N THR A 157 4.51 1.87 22.25
CA THR A 157 3.24 1.53 22.92
C THR A 157 2.04 1.81 22.02
N ILE A 158 2.01 2.95 21.32
CA ILE A 158 0.94 3.27 20.36
C ILE A 158 0.88 2.20 19.25
N VAL A 159 2.02 1.85 18.65
CA VAL A 159 2.09 0.84 17.59
C VAL A 159 1.66 -0.52 18.09
N SER A 160 2.09 -0.94 19.29
CA SER A 160 1.68 -2.20 19.90
C SER A 160 0.18 -2.25 20.16
N VAL A 161 -0.40 -1.16 20.68
CA VAL A 161 -1.85 -1.06 20.90
C VAL A 161 -2.60 -1.15 19.58
N ILE A 162 -2.22 -0.37 18.56
CA ILE A 162 -2.85 -0.43 17.24
C ILE A 162 -2.78 -1.86 16.69
N THR A 163 -1.59 -2.45 16.66
CA THR A 163 -1.38 -3.79 16.10
C THR A 163 -2.18 -4.87 16.82
N ALA A 164 -2.28 -4.80 18.15
CA ALA A 164 -3.09 -5.73 18.92
C ALA A 164 -4.58 -5.71 18.52
N HIS A 165 -5.12 -4.53 18.20
CA HIS A 165 -6.52 -4.38 17.75
C HIS A 165 -6.72 -4.68 16.26
N LEU A 166 -5.63 -4.86 15.50
CA LEU A 166 -5.66 -5.26 14.10
C LEU A 166 -5.48 -6.77 13.91
N GLN A 167 -5.24 -7.54 14.98
CA GLN A 167 -5.18 -8.99 14.90
C GLN A 167 -6.58 -9.57 14.63
N GLN A 168 -6.67 -10.64 13.85
CA GLN A 168 -7.95 -11.32 13.55
C GLN A 168 -8.66 -11.83 14.83
N THR A 169 -7.88 -12.15 15.86
CA THR A 169 -8.34 -12.67 17.15
C THR A 169 -8.61 -11.58 18.19
N ALA A 170 -8.52 -10.30 17.82
CA ALA A 170 -8.77 -9.20 18.75
C ALA A 170 -10.22 -9.20 19.24
N ASP A 171 -10.41 -9.10 20.57
CA ASP A 171 -11.74 -9.01 21.19
C ASP A 171 -12.52 -7.78 20.68
N ILE A 172 -11.80 -6.68 20.45
CA ILE A 172 -12.33 -5.44 19.88
C ILE A 172 -11.47 -5.08 18.66
N SER A 173 -12.03 -5.28 17.47
CA SER A 173 -11.29 -4.97 16.25
C SER A 173 -11.32 -3.48 15.93
N TRP A 174 -10.14 -2.97 15.54
CA TRP A 174 -9.97 -1.65 14.92
C TRP A 174 -9.72 -1.76 13.40
N SER A 175 -9.76 -2.97 12.83
CA SER A 175 -9.53 -3.22 11.40
C SER A 175 -10.41 -2.40 10.46
N PRO A 176 -11.72 -2.17 10.74
CA PRO A 176 -12.59 -1.42 9.82
C PRO A 176 -12.35 0.10 9.77
N TYR A 177 -11.35 0.62 10.47
CA TYR A 177 -11.07 2.05 10.59
C TYR A 177 -9.86 2.45 9.74
N ASN A 178 -9.79 3.73 9.41
CA ASN A 178 -8.71 4.28 8.59
C ASN A 178 -7.49 4.60 9.45
N PHE A 179 -6.30 4.48 8.87
CA PHE A 179 -5.05 4.79 9.56
C PHE A 179 -4.20 5.76 8.74
N ASP A 180 -3.90 6.92 9.33
CA ASP A 180 -3.09 7.98 8.70
C ASP A 180 -1.72 8.09 9.37
N PHE A 181 -0.76 7.36 8.81
CA PHE A 181 0.63 7.34 9.24
C PHE A 181 1.55 8.20 8.35
N ARG A 182 0.99 9.07 7.53
CA ARG A 182 1.77 9.87 6.57
C ARG A 182 2.88 10.64 7.28
N LYS A 183 4.10 10.55 6.77
CA LYS A 183 5.31 11.20 7.31
C LYS A 183 5.65 10.80 8.75
N ALA A 184 5.01 9.77 9.31
CA ALA A 184 5.44 9.20 10.57
C ALA A 184 6.84 8.59 10.44
N VAL A 185 7.56 8.50 11.55
CA VAL A 185 8.78 7.73 11.67
C VAL A 185 8.50 6.56 12.60
N PHE A 186 8.69 5.35 12.10
CA PHE A 186 8.59 4.11 12.87
C PHE A 186 9.96 3.53 13.09
N GLU A 187 10.27 3.27 14.36
CA GLU A 187 11.44 2.54 14.77
C GLU A 187 11.01 1.15 15.21
N ASP A 188 11.40 0.16 14.41
CA ASP A 188 10.91 -1.21 14.48
C ASP A 188 9.37 -1.29 14.36
N ALA A 189 8.87 -1.30 13.13
CA ALA A 189 7.44 -1.39 12.86
C ALA A 189 6.99 -2.86 12.86
N TYR A 190 6.12 -3.23 13.81
CA TYR A 190 5.59 -4.58 13.95
C TYR A 190 4.10 -4.60 13.64
N PHE A 191 3.75 -4.97 12.40
CA PHE A 191 2.37 -5.11 11.88
C PHE A 191 2.13 -6.50 11.28
N GLN A 192 2.84 -7.51 11.76
CA GLN A 192 2.72 -8.89 11.31
C GLN A 192 1.30 -9.40 11.54
N GLY A 193 0.71 -10.02 10.52
CA GLY A 193 -0.66 -10.53 10.59
C GLY A 193 -1.74 -9.46 10.83
N ALA A 194 -1.41 -8.16 10.74
CA ALA A 194 -2.37 -7.09 10.99
C ALA A 194 -3.38 -6.96 9.84
N TRP A 195 -4.65 -6.76 10.17
CA TRP A 195 -5.75 -6.58 9.23
C TRP A 195 -6.16 -5.13 9.14
N PHE A 196 -5.77 -4.46 8.05
CA PHE A 196 -6.19 -3.12 7.68
C PHE A 196 -7.35 -3.22 6.69
N THR A 197 -8.58 -3.04 7.17
CA THR A 197 -9.79 -3.19 6.35
C THR A 197 -10.65 -1.93 6.30
N GLY A 198 -10.11 -0.80 6.77
CA GLY A 198 -10.69 0.52 6.57
C GLY A 198 -10.73 0.88 5.08
N GLU A 199 -11.39 1.98 4.76
CA GLU A 199 -11.40 2.51 3.40
C GLU A 199 -9.97 2.84 2.94
N GLU A 200 -9.16 3.43 3.83
CA GLU A 200 -7.83 3.93 3.49
C GLU A 200 -6.77 3.62 4.56
N THR A 201 -5.59 3.16 4.12
CA THR A 201 -4.40 3.03 4.97
C THR A 201 -3.21 3.80 4.37
N LEU A 202 -2.80 4.90 5.02
CA LEU A 202 -1.87 5.88 4.47
C LEU A 202 -0.51 5.83 5.16
N PHE A 203 0.52 5.38 4.43
CA PHE A 203 1.94 5.41 4.79
C PHE A 203 2.76 6.35 3.90
N ASN A 204 2.13 7.33 3.24
CA ASN A 204 2.85 8.22 2.32
C ASN A 204 3.95 9.00 3.03
N GLY A 205 5.17 8.96 2.48
CA GLY A 205 6.33 9.65 3.04
C GLY A 205 6.76 9.15 4.42
N THR A 206 6.22 8.02 4.90
CA THR A 206 6.61 7.41 6.16
C THR A 206 8.06 6.92 6.09
N HIS A 207 8.78 7.02 7.20
CA HIS A 207 10.13 6.50 7.32
C HIS A 207 10.16 5.33 8.29
N PHE A 208 10.61 4.17 7.81
CA PHE A 208 10.79 2.96 8.58
C PHE A 208 12.29 2.75 8.83
N ILE A 209 12.66 2.71 10.10
CA ILE A 209 14.04 2.57 10.58
C ILE A 209 14.12 1.47 11.63
N GLY A 210 15.35 1.14 12.04
CA GLY A 210 15.62 0.15 13.07
C GLY A 210 16.17 -1.14 12.46
N GLU A 211 16.00 -2.24 13.18
CA GLU A 211 16.39 -3.55 12.66
C GLU A 211 15.32 -4.09 11.71
N GLU A 212 14.04 -3.93 12.06
CA GLU A 212 12.96 -4.65 11.37
C GLU A 212 11.77 -3.77 10.99
N THR A 213 11.12 -4.11 9.88
CA THR A 213 9.83 -3.57 9.48
C THR A 213 9.02 -4.71 8.92
N LEU A 214 8.04 -5.15 9.71
CA LEU A 214 7.42 -6.45 9.56
C LEU A 214 5.93 -6.30 9.30
N PHE A 215 5.54 -6.58 8.06
CA PHE A 215 4.19 -6.68 7.54
C PHE A 215 3.91 -8.10 7.01
N ASN A 216 4.72 -9.09 7.38
CA ASN A 216 4.53 -10.47 6.93
C ASN A 216 3.15 -10.99 7.35
N GLY A 217 2.42 -11.56 6.39
CA GLY A 217 1.03 -12.01 6.56
C GLY A 217 0.02 -10.89 6.84
N ALA A 218 0.39 -9.61 6.71
CA ALA A 218 -0.57 -8.51 6.89
C ALA A 218 -1.61 -8.51 5.76
N HIS A 219 -2.84 -8.10 6.07
CA HIS A 219 -3.93 -8.00 5.12
C HIS A 219 -4.31 -6.53 4.94
N PHE A 220 -4.24 -6.04 3.71
CA PHE A 220 -4.69 -4.72 3.30
C PHE A 220 -5.89 -4.87 2.37
N THR A 221 -7.05 -4.38 2.82
CA THR A 221 -8.29 -4.36 2.04
C THR A 221 -8.85 -2.94 2.01
N GLY A 222 -10.02 -2.73 1.41
CA GLY A 222 -10.64 -1.41 1.27
C GLY A 222 -10.33 -0.73 -0.06
N THR A 223 -10.44 0.60 -0.11
CA THR A 223 -10.21 1.37 -1.35
C THR A 223 -8.74 1.37 -1.71
N GLY A 224 -7.85 1.54 -0.74
CA GLY A 224 -6.42 1.43 -1.03
C GLY A 224 -5.48 1.44 0.16
N VAL A 225 -4.21 1.23 -0.18
CA VAL A 225 -3.06 1.34 0.70
C VAL A 225 -1.95 2.08 -0.01
N TRP A 226 -1.40 3.11 0.65
CA TRP A 226 -0.47 4.05 0.03
C TRP A 226 0.86 4.14 0.77
N PHE A 227 1.91 3.65 0.14
CA PHE A 227 3.30 3.80 0.56
C PHE A 227 4.07 4.82 -0.30
N ASN A 228 3.39 5.68 -1.06
CA ASN A 228 4.07 6.56 -2.00
C ASN A 228 5.10 7.46 -1.30
N GLY A 229 6.33 7.49 -1.82
CA GLY A 229 7.43 8.25 -1.24
C GLY A 229 7.92 7.75 0.12
N ALA A 230 7.44 6.60 0.62
CA ALA A 230 7.92 6.02 1.87
C ALA A 230 9.38 5.58 1.76
N ARG A 231 10.09 5.54 2.89
CA ARG A 231 11.51 5.19 2.97
C ARG A 231 11.71 4.07 3.96
N PHE A 232 12.11 2.91 3.48
CA PHE A 232 12.42 1.73 4.27
C PHE A 232 13.94 1.58 4.38
N THR A 233 14.48 1.89 5.55
CA THR A 233 15.92 1.83 5.84
C THR A 233 16.26 0.84 6.95
N SER A 234 15.26 0.16 7.50
CA SER A 234 15.45 -0.93 8.44
C SER A 234 16.24 -2.06 7.79
N ASN A 235 17.09 -2.76 8.54
CA ASN A 235 17.92 -3.84 7.98
C ASN A 235 17.07 -4.91 7.27
N TYR A 236 15.91 -5.25 7.83
CA TYR A 236 14.94 -6.14 7.20
C TYR A 236 13.58 -5.47 7.01
N THR A 237 13.12 -5.41 5.77
CA THR A 237 11.73 -5.05 5.43
C THR A 237 11.01 -6.27 4.87
N ARG A 238 9.97 -6.74 5.56
CA ARG A 238 9.27 -7.99 5.21
C ARG A 238 7.78 -7.76 4.99
N PHE A 239 7.34 -8.16 3.82
CA PHE A 239 5.96 -8.29 3.37
C PHE A 239 5.68 -9.73 2.91
N ASP A 240 6.50 -10.70 3.34
CA ASP A 240 6.32 -12.09 2.94
C ASP A 240 4.92 -12.60 3.32
N GLY A 241 4.22 -13.21 2.36
CA GLY A 241 2.84 -13.68 2.55
C GLY A 241 1.81 -12.57 2.81
N ALA A 242 2.14 -11.29 2.63
CA ALA A 242 1.17 -10.21 2.80
C ALA A 242 0.12 -10.22 1.67
N HIS A 243 -1.12 -9.88 2.01
CA HIS A 243 -2.24 -9.83 1.08
C HIS A 243 -2.69 -8.39 0.84
N PHE A 244 -2.51 -7.92 -0.39
CA PHE A 244 -2.95 -6.61 -0.86
C PHE A 244 -4.14 -6.78 -1.79
N THR A 245 -5.35 -6.66 -1.24
CA THR A 245 -6.61 -6.81 -2.00
C THR A 245 -7.40 -5.51 -2.08
N SER A 246 -6.84 -4.38 -1.64
CA SER A 246 -7.44 -3.07 -1.84
C SER A 246 -7.39 -2.68 -3.32
N ASN A 247 -8.36 -1.92 -3.83
CA ASN A 247 -8.39 -1.55 -5.26
C ASN A 247 -7.08 -0.88 -5.73
N TYR A 248 -6.46 -0.08 -4.87
CA TYR A 248 -5.17 0.56 -5.14
C TYR A 248 -4.11 0.15 -4.12
N THR A 249 -3.00 -0.42 -4.60
CA THR A 249 -1.79 -0.69 -3.81
C THR A 249 -0.63 0.10 -4.40
N LEU A 250 -0.32 1.25 -3.79
CA LEU A 250 0.62 2.21 -4.37
C LEU A 250 1.92 2.31 -3.56
N PHE A 251 3.02 1.87 -4.18
CA PHE A 251 4.40 1.96 -3.73
C PHE A 251 5.21 2.91 -4.64
N SER A 252 4.57 3.89 -5.28
CA SER A 252 5.25 4.77 -6.23
C SER A 252 6.28 5.66 -5.53
N GLU A 253 7.45 5.83 -6.13
CA GLU A 253 8.57 6.63 -5.58
C GLU A 253 9.04 6.15 -4.18
N VAL A 254 8.73 4.91 -3.80
CA VAL A 254 9.21 4.32 -2.54
C VAL A 254 10.72 4.07 -2.64
N HIS A 255 11.43 4.19 -1.52
CA HIS A 255 12.86 3.89 -1.44
C HIS A 255 13.12 2.79 -0.40
N PHE A 256 13.56 1.62 -0.86
CA PHE A 256 13.99 0.51 -0.03
C PHE A 256 15.53 0.47 0.01
N ALA A 257 16.13 0.97 1.10
CA ALA A 257 17.57 1.08 1.28
C ALA A 257 18.13 0.28 2.46
N GLY A 258 17.29 -0.54 3.10
CA GLY A 258 17.71 -1.54 4.09
C GLY A 258 18.59 -2.63 3.48
N ASN A 259 18.98 -3.66 4.25
CA ASN A 259 19.78 -4.75 3.70
C ASN A 259 18.92 -5.71 2.87
N HIS A 260 17.70 -6.00 3.31
CA HIS A 260 16.81 -6.96 2.67
C HIS A 260 15.39 -6.41 2.54
N THR A 261 14.80 -6.57 1.34
CA THR A 261 13.41 -6.26 1.04
C THR A 261 12.71 -7.51 0.52
N LEU A 262 11.77 -8.04 1.29
CA LEU A 262 11.18 -9.36 1.06
C LEU A 262 9.67 -9.23 0.84
N PHE A 263 9.20 -9.71 -0.30
CA PHE A 263 7.81 -9.81 -0.74
C PHE A 263 7.51 -11.24 -1.21
N SER A 264 8.23 -12.23 -0.69
CA SER A 264 8.09 -13.62 -1.15
C SER A 264 6.69 -14.12 -0.79
N GLU A 265 6.03 -14.81 -1.72
CA GLU A 265 4.65 -15.31 -1.52
C GLU A 265 3.62 -14.19 -1.22
N ALA A 266 3.95 -12.92 -1.46
CA ALA A 266 2.99 -11.83 -1.31
C ALA A 266 1.95 -11.86 -2.43
N HIS A 267 0.70 -11.54 -2.11
CA HIS A 267 -0.42 -11.56 -3.05
C HIS A 267 -0.98 -10.16 -3.29
N PHE A 268 -0.82 -9.66 -4.50
CA PHE A 268 -1.32 -8.36 -4.97
C PHE A 268 -2.51 -8.57 -5.90
N ALA A 269 -3.71 -8.62 -5.32
CA ALA A 269 -4.97 -8.92 -6.03
C ALA A 269 -5.87 -7.70 -6.25
N GLY A 270 -5.45 -6.52 -5.77
CA GLY A 270 -6.11 -5.25 -6.05
C GLY A 270 -6.07 -4.85 -7.52
N ASP A 271 -7.05 -4.10 -8.01
CA ASP A 271 -7.15 -3.68 -9.42
C ASP A 271 -5.86 -3.02 -9.95
N TYR A 272 -5.21 -2.19 -9.13
CA TYR A 272 -4.02 -1.43 -9.49
C TYR A 272 -2.90 -1.65 -8.47
N THR A 273 -1.76 -2.18 -8.92
CA THR A 273 -0.54 -2.34 -8.11
C THR A 273 0.63 -1.60 -8.76
N HIS A 274 1.08 -0.50 -8.16
CA HIS A 274 2.06 0.40 -8.77
C HIS A 274 3.31 0.59 -7.92
N PHE A 275 4.46 0.23 -8.49
CA PHE A 275 5.81 0.49 -8.01
C PHE A 275 6.55 1.47 -8.94
N ASP A 276 5.81 2.35 -9.61
CA ASP A 276 6.36 3.33 -10.54
C ASP A 276 7.40 4.24 -9.84
N GLY A 277 8.58 4.37 -10.44
CA GLY A 277 9.70 5.13 -9.87
C GLY A 277 10.27 4.57 -8.56
N ALA A 278 9.85 3.37 -8.12
CA ALA A 278 10.36 2.76 -6.91
C ALA A 278 11.87 2.49 -7.01
N HIS A 279 12.61 2.75 -5.94
CA HIS A 279 14.04 2.47 -5.85
C HIS A 279 14.31 1.36 -4.84
N PHE A 280 14.70 0.20 -5.36
CA PHE A 280 15.15 -0.97 -4.62
C PHE A 280 16.68 -0.96 -4.56
N ALA A 281 17.21 -0.35 -3.50
CA ALA A 281 18.64 -0.26 -3.21
C ALA A 281 19.12 -1.34 -2.22
N ALA A 282 18.19 -2.09 -1.62
CA ALA A 282 18.52 -3.15 -0.68
C ALA A 282 19.40 -4.23 -1.30
N THR A 283 20.35 -4.78 -0.53
CA THR A 283 21.29 -5.80 -1.02
C THR A 283 20.55 -6.93 -1.72
N ASP A 284 19.45 -7.41 -1.13
CA ASP A 284 18.58 -8.41 -1.76
C ASP A 284 17.13 -7.91 -1.79
N THR A 285 16.51 -7.98 -2.98
CA THR A 285 15.08 -7.71 -3.20
C THR A 285 14.40 -8.96 -3.74
N LEU A 286 13.49 -9.56 -2.97
CA LEU A 286 12.87 -10.84 -3.29
C LEU A 286 11.35 -10.71 -3.48
N PHE A 287 10.85 -11.06 -4.66
CA PHE A 287 9.44 -11.25 -4.99
C PHE A 287 9.14 -12.72 -5.35
N SER A 288 9.98 -13.65 -4.88
CA SER A 288 9.89 -15.06 -5.27
C SER A 288 8.52 -15.63 -4.93
N LYS A 289 7.86 -16.26 -5.91
CA LYS A 289 6.49 -16.80 -5.77
C LYS A 289 5.42 -15.79 -5.36
N ALA A 290 5.68 -14.49 -5.52
CA ALA A 290 4.64 -13.49 -5.38
C ALA A 290 3.63 -13.60 -6.53
N ASP A 291 2.38 -13.27 -6.25
CA ASP A 291 1.30 -13.25 -7.23
C ASP A 291 0.78 -11.84 -7.41
N PHE A 292 0.86 -11.31 -8.62
CA PHE A 292 0.22 -10.07 -9.04
C PHE A 292 -0.95 -10.45 -9.93
N THR A 293 -2.19 -10.24 -9.47
CA THR A 293 -3.41 -10.62 -10.20
C THR A 293 -4.35 -9.46 -10.49
N GLY A 294 -3.92 -8.24 -10.13
CA GLY A 294 -4.61 -7.01 -10.45
C GLY A 294 -4.75 -6.77 -11.96
N THR A 295 -5.72 -5.92 -12.32
CA THR A 295 -5.94 -5.53 -13.73
C THR A 295 -4.71 -4.83 -14.32
N ASP A 296 -4.01 -4.02 -13.54
CA ASP A 296 -2.83 -3.25 -13.96
C ASP A 296 -1.70 -3.36 -12.91
N THR A 297 -0.57 -3.93 -13.32
CA THR A 297 0.64 -4.05 -12.50
C THR A 297 1.79 -3.29 -13.15
N ARG A 298 2.39 -2.35 -12.42
CA ARG A 298 3.39 -1.44 -12.97
C ARG A 298 4.62 -1.29 -12.09
N PHE A 299 5.78 -1.28 -12.74
CA PHE A 299 7.12 -0.99 -12.23
C PHE A 299 7.81 0.01 -13.17
N VAL A 300 7.06 0.99 -13.70
CA VAL A 300 7.56 1.89 -14.73
C VAL A 300 8.65 2.79 -14.15
N GLY A 301 9.83 2.80 -14.77
CA GLY A 301 10.98 3.57 -14.28
C GLY A 301 11.54 3.08 -12.94
N ALA A 302 11.11 1.91 -12.44
CA ALA A 302 11.62 1.36 -11.18
C ALA A 302 13.11 1.01 -11.31
N GLN A 303 13.87 1.22 -10.24
CA GLN A 303 15.32 1.02 -10.20
C GLN A 303 15.69 -0.09 -9.22
N PHE A 304 16.30 -1.15 -9.74
CA PHE A 304 16.82 -2.28 -8.98
C PHE A 304 18.34 -2.23 -8.98
N THR A 305 18.89 -1.60 -7.94
CA THR A 305 20.33 -1.31 -7.81
C THR A 305 21.02 -2.18 -6.74
N GLY A 306 20.23 -2.88 -5.94
CA GLY A 306 20.66 -3.90 -5.01
C GLY A 306 21.48 -5.01 -5.66
N LYS A 307 22.28 -5.75 -4.88
CA LYS A 307 23.11 -6.84 -5.43
C LYS A 307 22.28 -7.92 -6.11
N THR A 308 21.13 -8.29 -5.55
CA THR A 308 20.24 -9.30 -6.13
C THR A 308 18.80 -8.80 -6.24
N THR A 309 18.13 -9.19 -7.32
CA THR A 309 16.69 -8.99 -7.52
C THR A 309 16.08 -10.27 -8.04
N HIS A 310 15.14 -10.86 -7.30
CA HIS A 310 14.51 -12.12 -7.64
C HIS A 310 13.01 -11.94 -7.88
N PHE A 311 12.57 -12.37 -9.07
CA PHE A 311 11.20 -12.64 -9.47
C PHE A 311 11.05 -14.12 -9.84
N ILE A 312 11.66 -15.00 -9.04
CA ILE A 312 11.69 -16.45 -9.31
C ILE A 312 10.30 -17.02 -9.08
N GLU A 313 9.76 -17.72 -10.09
CA GLU A 313 8.41 -18.31 -10.05
C GLU A 313 7.32 -17.28 -9.68
N THR A 314 7.57 -15.99 -9.93
CA THR A 314 6.58 -14.92 -9.71
C THR A 314 5.54 -14.95 -10.82
N SER A 315 4.27 -14.79 -10.46
CA SER A 315 3.17 -14.70 -11.40
C SER A 315 2.70 -13.25 -11.56
N PHE A 316 2.70 -12.75 -12.78
CA PHE A 316 2.08 -11.49 -13.18
C PHE A 316 0.93 -11.81 -14.10
N THR A 317 -0.30 -11.57 -13.65
CA THR A 317 -1.53 -11.77 -14.39
C THR A 317 -2.36 -10.50 -14.34
N GLY A 318 -3.06 -10.16 -15.41
CA GLY A 318 -3.79 -8.90 -15.51
C GLY A 318 -3.98 -8.45 -16.96
N GLN A 319 -4.62 -7.32 -17.18
CA GLN A 319 -4.70 -6.76 -18.53
C GLN A 319 -3.37 -6.14 -18.95
N ASN A 320 -2.74 -5.38 -18.04
CA ASN A 320 -1.51 -4.65 -18.34
C ASN A 320 -0.42 -4.96 -17.31
N ILE A 321 0.75 -5.36 -17.79
CA ILE A 321 1.95 -5.59 -16.98
C ILE A 321 3.06 -4.74 -17.58
N SER A 322 3.63 -3.81 -16.80
CA SER A 322 4.63 -2.87 -17.34
C SER A 322 5.85 -2.71 -16.44
N PHE A 323 7.01 -3.03 -17.00
CA PHE A 323 8.36 -2.72 -16.54
C PHE A 323 9.04 -1.73 -17.51
N ALA A 324 8.25 -0.91 -18.22
CA ALA A 324 8.80 0.06 -19.15
C ALA A 324 9.77 1.00 -18.42
N GLU A 325 10.91 1.30 -19.04
CA GLU A 325 11.97 2.16 -18.48
C GLU A 325 12.57 1.66 -17.14
N ALA A 326 12.22 0.46 -16.68
CA ALA A 326 12.80 -0.12 -15.47
C ALA A 326 14.29 -0.40 -15.66
N GLN A 327 15.07 -0.22 -14.60
CA GLN A 327 16.52 -0.40 -14.60
C GLN A 327 16.91 -1.53 -13.66
N PHE A 328 17.57 -2.55 -14.20
CA PHE A 328 18.11 -3.70 -13.49
C PHE A 328 19.63 -3.61 -13.53
N ALA A 329 20.20 -2.93 -12.54
CA ALA A 329 21.63 -2.65 -12.42
C ALA A 329 22.34 -3.52 -11.37
N GLY A 330 21.58 -4.29 -10.60
CA GLY A 330 22.10 -5.23 -9.62
C GLY A 330 22.96 -6.33 -10.22
N LYS A 331 23.87 -6.91 -9.42
CA LYS A 331 24.77 -7.99 -9.85
C LYS A 331 24.01 -9.16 -10.48
N TYR A 332 22.90 -9.57 -9.87
CA TYR A 332 22.08 -10.67 -10.36
C TYR A 332 20.60 -10.27 -10.43
N THR A 333 20.01 -10.40 -11.62
CA THR A 333 18.56 -10.29 -11.81
C THR A 333 18.03 -11.65 -12.25
N MET A 334 17.08 -12.21 -11.49
CA MET A 334 16.52 -13.54 -11.74
C MET A 334 15.01 -13.44 -11.94
N LEU A 335 14.56 -13.61 -13.17
CA LEU A 335 13.16 -13.79 -13.56
C LEU A 335 12.89 -15.25 -13.96
N THR A 336 13.63 -16.18 -13.35
CA THR A 336 13.59 -17.60 -13.66
C THR A 336 12.21 -18.17 -13.35
N GLY A 337 11.58 -18.83 -14.33
CA GLY A 337 10.24 -19.40 -14.17
C GLY A 337 9.14 -18.36 -13.98
N ALA A 338 9.43 -17.06 -14.12
CA ALA A 338 8.44 -16.01 -13.99
C ALA A 338 7.36 -16.15 -15.08
N GLN A 339 6.11 -15.90 -14.71
CA GLN A 339 4.97 -15.97 -15.61
C GLN A 339 4.42 -14.57 -15.84
N PHE A 340 4.41 -14.13 -17.08
CA PHE A 340 3.77 -12.89 -17.51
C PHE A 340 2.57 -13.28 -18.36
N THR A 341 1.38 -13.27 -17.77
CA THR A 341 0.11 -13.71 -18.36
C THR A 341 -0.87 -12.56 -18.38
N GLY A 342 -0.61 -11.59 -19.25
CA GLY A 342 -1.51 -10.46 -19.42
C GLY A 342 -1.72 -10.08 -20.88
N GLU A 343 -2.81 -9.37 -21.18
CA GLU A 343 -3.09 -8.96 -22.57
C GLU A 343 -1.89 -8.19 -23.16
N LYS A 344 -1.26 -7.33 -22.34
CA LYS A 344 -0.07 -6.57 -22.70
C LYS A 344 1.02 -6.69 -21.64
N THR A 345 2.23 -7.05 -22.08
CA THR A 345 3.44 -7.06 -21.25
C THR A 345 4.51 -6.14 -21.87
N HIS A 346 5.00 -5.17 -21.10
CA HIS A 346 5.93 -4.16 -21.59
C HIS A 346 7.23 -4.11 -20.77
N PHE A 347 8.35 -4.34 -21.43
CA PHE A 347 9.72 -4.06 -21.02
C PHE A 347 10.36 -3.01 -21.94
N ARG A 348 9.54 -2.18 -22.59
CA ARG A 348 10.02 -1.17 -23.55
C ARG A 348 11.00 -0.23 -22.86
N ARG A 349 12.16 0.02 -23.47
CA ARG A 349 13.24 0.86 -22.91
C ARG A 349 13.73 0.39 -21.52
N ALA A 350 13.49 -0.86 -21.14
CA ALA A 350 14.06 -1.40 -19.91
C ALA A 350 15.58 -1.61 -20.07
N HIS A 351 16.33 -1.41 -19.00
CA HIS A 351 17.78 -1.49 -18.99
C HIS A 351 18.25 -2.67 -18.13
N PHE A 352 18.76 -3.73 -18.76
CA PHE A 352 19.38 -4.87 -18.11
C PHE A 352 20.91 -4.71 -18.18
N VAL A 353 21.47 -4.08 -17.15
CA VAL A 353 22.88 -3.66 -17.09
C VAL A 353 23.69 -4.35 -16.00
N GLY A 354 23.01 -5.09 -15.12
CA GLY A 354 23.63 -5.96 -14.12
C GLY A 354 24.56 -7.03 -14.71
N GLU A 355 25.45 -7.61 -13.90
CA GLU A 355 26.39 -8.63 -14.40
C GLU A 355 25.66 -9.81 -15.07
N LYS A 356 24.60 -10.34 -14.44
CA LYS A 356 23.81 -11.43 -15.02
C LYS A 356 22.31 -11.24 -14.88
N THR A 357 21.61 -11.49 -15.98
CA THR A 357 20.15 -11.48 -16.05
C THR A 357 19.63 -12.81 -16.59
N TYR A 358 18.74 -13.45 -15.82
CA TYR A 358 18.18 -14.75 -16.14
C TYR A 358 16.68 -14.64 -16.34
N PHE A 359 16.21 -14.84 -17.57
CA PHE A 359 14.82 -15.12 -17.93
C PHE A 359 14.60 -16.62 -18.14
N TRP A 360 15.40 -17.46 -17.47
CA TRP A 360 15.39 -18.91 -17.71
C TRP A 360 13.98 -19.45 -17.46
N GLY A 361 13.36 -20.04 -18.48
CA GLY A 361 12.06 -20.70 -18.31
C GLY A 361 10.93 -19.71 -18.03
N ALA A 362 11.15 -18.42 -18.30
CA ALA A 362 10.12 -17.41 -18.17
C ALA A 362 9.05 -17.61 -19.26
N HIS A 363 7.79 -17.44 -18.89
CA HIS A 363 6.66 -17.60 -19.80
C HIS A 363 6.06 -16.24 -20.08
N PHE A 364 6.11 -15.79 -21.33
CA PHE A 364 5.48 -14.56 -21.79
C PHE A 364 4.26 -14.93 -22.63
N THR A 365 3.09 -14.73 -22.04
CA THR A 365 1.81 -15.06 -22.63
C THR A 365 0.90 -13.83 -22.63
N GLY A 366 0.16 -13.64 -23.71
CA GLY A 366 -0.58 -12.40 -23.94
C GLY A 366 -0.82 -12.13 -25.40
N GLU A 367 -1.49 -11.02 -25.72
CA GLU A 367 -1.62 -10.58 -27.10
C GLU A 367 -0.34 -9.87 -27.56
N TYR A 368 0.22 -8.98 -26.73
CA TYR A 368 1.38 -8.16 -27.09
C TYR A 368 2.46 -8.16 -26.00
N ILE A 369 3.67 -8.51 -26.39
CA ILE A 369 4.87 -8.53 -25.54
C ILE A 369 5.91 -7.61 -26.18
N SER A 370 6.43 -6.62 -25.45
CA SER A 370 7.37 -5.66 -26.02
C SER A 370 8.62 -5.49 -25.16
N PHE A 371 9.77 -5.80 -25.75
CA PHE A 371 11.12 -5.44 -25.33
C PHE A 371 11.70 -4.35 -26.25
N GLY A 372 10.84 -3.56 -26.89
CA GLY A 372 11.27 -2.55 -27.86
C GLY A 372 12.20 -1.52 -27.22
N GLU A 373 13.30 -1.18 -27.89
CA GLU A 373 14.34 -0.28 -27.37
C GLU A 373 14.96 -0.70 -26.02
N ALA A 374 14.74 -1.95 -25.57
CA ALA A 374 15.36 -2.45 -24.34
C ALA A 374 16.86 -2.63 -24.53
N GLN A 375 17.62 -2.45 -23.44
CA GLN A 375 19.08 -2.55 -23.44
C GLN A 375 19.53 -3.78 -22.66
N PHE A 376 20.33 -4.61 -23.32
CA PHE A 376 20.89 -5.86 -22.81
C PHE A 376 22.41 -5.74 -22.85
N THR A 377 22.99 -5.27 -21.73
CA THR A 377 24.42 -4.87 -21.67
C THR A 377 25.23 -5.68 -20.64
N GLY A 378 24.56 -6.45 -19.78
CA GLY A 378 25.20 -7.30 -18.78
C GLY A 378 26.16 -8.35 -19.34
N GLU A 379 27.06 -8.86 -18.51
CA GLU A 379 28.06 -9.86 -18.89
C GLU A 379 27.44 -11.19 -19.37
N TYR A 380 26.23 -11.51 -18.89
CA TYR A 380 25.49 -12.68 -19.33
C TYR A 380 23.97 -12.49 -19.22
N ILE A 381 23.26 -12.59 -20.34
CA ILE A 381 21.81 -12.46 -20.40
C ILE A 381 21.25 -13.72 -21.05
N SER A 382 20.28 -14.37 -20.40
CA SER A 382 19.80 -15.68 -20.83
C SER A 382 18.28 -15.73 -20.84
N PHE A 383 17.73 -15.97 -22.03
CA PHE A 383 16.34 -16.34 -22.26
C PHE A 383 16.16 -17.85 -22.44
N SER A 384 17.18 -18.67 -22.18
CA SER A 384 17.09 -20.13 -22.29
C SER A 384 15.84 -20.71 -21.63
N GLU A 385 15.18 -21.63 -22.33
CA GLU A 385 13.89 -22.26 -22.03
C GLU A 385 12.70 -21.30 -21.89
N ALA A 386 12.85 -20.00 -22.21
CA ALA A 386 11.73 -19.08 -22.21
C ALA A 386 10.73 -19.40 -23.34
N GLN A 387 9.48 -19.00 -23.11
CA GLN A 387 8.36 -19.23 -24.03
C GLN A 387 7.66 -17.93 -24.35
N PHE A 388 7.35 -17.70 -25.63
CA PHE A 388 6.61 -16.55 -26.12
C PHE A 388 5.39 -17.04 -26.92
N THR A 389 4.17 -16.75 -26.46
CA THR A 389 2.94 -17.19 -27.15
C THR A 389 2.19 -16.08 -27.87
N GLY A 390 2.50 -14.81 -27.55
CA GLY A 390 1.92 -13.60 -28.13
C GLY A 390 2.82 -12.93 -29.19
N GLU A 391 2.30 -11.87 -29.81
CA GLU A 391 3.13 -11.04 -30.70
C GLU A 391 4.23 -10.36 -29.88
N THR A 392 5.49 -10.63 -30.23
CA THR A 392 6.66 -10.20 -29.45
C THR A 392 7.54 -9.26 -30.26
N SER A 393 7.92 -8.13 -29.67
CA SER A 393 8.75 -7.12 -30.34
C SER A 393 10.03 -6.84 -29.55
N PHE A 394 11.17 -7.03 -30.19
CA PHE A 394 12.51 -6.58 -29.79
C PHE A 394 13.01 -5.43 -30.71
N ILE A 395 12.08 -4.73 -31.37
CA ILE A 395 12.43 -3.67 -32.34
C ILE A 395 13.25 -2.57 -31.65
N GLY A 396 14.37 -2.17 -32.25
CA GLY A 396 15.24 -1.15 -31.68
C GLY A 396 16.02 -1.60 -30.45
N ALA A 397 15.97 -2.89 -30.05
CA ALA A 397 16.71 -3.37 -28.90
C ALA A 397 18.23 -3.19 -29.10
N HIS A 398 18.93 -3.01 -27.98
CA HIS A 398 20.38 -2.87 -27.93
C HIS A 398 20.99 -4.11 -27.26
N PHE A 399 21.55 -5.00 -28.07
CA PHE A 399 22.33 -6.13 -27.57
C PHE A 399 23.81 -5.77 -27.61
N THR A 400 24.39 -5.58 -26.43
CA THR A 400 25.81 -5.25 -26.24
C THR A 400 26.53 -6.18 -25.25
N GLY A 401 25.76 -6.93 -24.48
CA GLY A 401 26.24 -8.02 -23.63
C GLY A 401 25.95 -9.39 -24.26
N PRO A 402 26.75 -10.43 -23.94
CA PRO A 402 26.47 -11.80 -24.36
C PRO A 402 25.05 -12.23 -23.99
N THR A 403 24.20 -12.38 -25.01
CA THR A 403 22.78 -12.73 -24.85
C THR A 403 22.48 -14.07 -25.50
N SER A 404 21.72 -14.94 -24.84
CA SER A 404 21.31 -16.25 -25.36
C SER A 404 19.79 -16.37 -25.43
N PHE A 405 19.29 -16.77 -26.59
CA PHE A 405 17.92 -17.20 -26.88
C PHE A 405 17.89 -18.69 -27.24
N SER A 406 18.75 -19.51 -26.63
CA SER A 406 18.86 -20.94 -26.93
C SER A 406 18.82 -21.80 -25.66
N PRO A 407 17.89 -22.78 -25.55
CA PRO A 407 16.70 -22.97 -26.39
C PRO A 407 15.63 -21.91 -26.10
N VAL A 408 14.84 -21.46 -27.09
CA VAL A 408 13.64 -20.61 -26.83
C VAL A 408 12.48 -21.09 -27.68
N ASP A 409 11.29 -21.17 -27.08
CA ASP A 409 10.04 -21.36 -27.84
C ASP A 409 9.46 -19.99 -28.23
N PHE A 410 9.63 -19.62 -29.49
CA PHE A 410 9.07 -18.37 -30.06
C PHE A 410 7.58 -18.49 -30.44
N GLY A 411 6.94 -19.64 -30.17
CA GLY A 411 5.54 -19.86 -30.44
C GLY A 411 5.16 -19.73 -31.92
N ALA A 412 3.90 -19.39 -32.18
CA ALA A 412 3.35 -19.28 -33.54
C ALA A 412 3.04 -17.84 -33.98
N LYS A 413 3.12 -16.87 -33.07
CA LYS A 413 2.84 -15.45 -33.34
C LYS A 413 4.09 -14.74 -33.80
N LEU A 414 3.93 -13.55 -34.38
CA LEU A 414 5.05 -12.77 -34.89
C LEU A 414 6.04 -12.44 -33.78
N VAL A 415 7.33 -12.69 -34.01
CA VAL A 415 8.43 -12.24 -33.15
C VAL A 415 9.39 -11.40 -33.97
N SER A 416 9.53 -10.12 -33.66
CA SER A 416 10.30 -9.17 -34.48
C SER A 416 11.57 -8.70 -33.78
N PHE A 417 12.73 -8.96 -34.40
CA PHE A 417 14.04 -8.40 -34.07
C PHE A 417 14.49 -7.36 -35.11
N VAL A 418 13.54 -6.75 -35.83
CA VAL A 418 13.82 -5.79 -36.90
C VAL A 418 14.42 -4.49 -36.35
N ASP A 419 15.30 -3.88 -37.13
CA ASP A 419 15.98 -2.60 -36.83
C ASP A 419 16.61 -2.56 -35.41
N PRO A 420 17.49 -3.52 -35.05
CA PRO A 420 18.21 -3.43 -33.78
C PRO A 420 19.12 -2.20 -33.80
N LYS A 421 19.23 -1.54 -32.65
CA LYS A 421 20.14 -0.40 -32.50
C LYS A 421 21.57 -0.84 -32.19
N MET A 422 21.74 -1.99 -31.55
CA MET A 422 23.04 -2.65 -31.34
C MET A 422 22.87 -4.16 -31.43
N TRP A 423 23.85 -4.85 -32.04
CA TRP A 423 23.86 -6.30 -32.24
C TRP A 423 25.30 -6.86 -32.13
N ASP A 424 26.06 -6.41 -31.14
CA ASP A 424 27.47 -6.80 -30.95
C ASP A 424 27.85 -6.91 -29.45
N PRO A 425 28.19 -8.12 -28.93
CA PRO A 425 28.19 -9.38 -29.67
C PRO A 425 26.77 -9.77 -30.06
N PRO A 426 26.60 -10.49 -31.19
CA PRO A 426 25.29 -10.96 -31.61
C PRO A 426 24.70 -11.92 -30.55
N PRO A 427 23.40 -11.82 -30.23
CA PRO A 427 22.73 -12.83 -29.41
C PRO A 427 22.78 -14.20 -30.08
N LYS A 428 22.81 -15.26 -29.28
CA LYS A 428 22.83 -16.65 -29.75
C LYS A 428 21.42 -17.21 -29.91
N PHE A 429 21.18 -17.96 -30.97
CA PHE A 429 19.90 -18.60 -31.28
C PHE A 429 20.08 -20.08 -31.63
N ASP A 430 19.01 -20.86 -31.51
CA ASP A 430 19.00 -22.31 -31.82
C ASP A 430 19.38 -22.63 -33.28
N TRP A 431 19.16 -21.68 -34.19
CA TRP A 431 19.42 -21.82 -35.62
C TRP A 431 20.73 -21.19 -36.08
N ASP A 432 21.61 -20.75 -35.17
CA ASP A 432 22.91 -20.19 -35.56
C ASP A 432 23.78 -21.22 -36.29
N ASP A 433 23.66 -22.50 -35.91
CA ASP A 433 24.36 -23.61 -36.57
C ASP A 433 23.66 -24.08 -37.87
N ASP A 434 22.34 -23.89 -37.99
CA ASP A 434 21.53 -24.21 -39.17
C ASP A 434 20.44 -23.15 -39.40
N PRO A 435 20.72 -22.10 -40.19
CA PRO A 435 19.76 -21.02 -40.44
C PRO A 435 18.44 -21.46 -41.10
N THR A 436 18.39 -22.66 -41.70
CA THR A 436 17.15 -23.20 -42.29
C THR A 436 16.14 -23.64 -41.24
N SER A 437 16.59 -23.84 -40.01
CA SER A 437 15.74 -24.15 -38.85
C SER A 437 15.11 -22.91 -38.20
N LYS A 438 15.45 -21.69 -38.66
CA LYS A 438 14.86 -20.45 -38.16
C LYS A 438 13.33 -20.47 -38.31
N PRO A 439 12.56 -20.20 -37.24
CA PRO A 439 11.10 -20.14 -37.33
C PRO A 439 10.61 -19.07 -38.32
N THR A 440 9.58 -19.40 -39.10
CA THR A 440 9.04 -18.50 -40.14
C THR A 440 8.32 -17.27 -39.58
N ASN A 441 7.89 -17.32 -38.33
CA ASN A 441 7.28 -16.22 -37.59
C ASN A 441 8.30 -15.28 -36.93
N VAL A 442 9.61 -15.56 -37.05
CA VAL A 442 10.67 -14.69 -36.54
C VAL A 442 11.17 -13.77 -37.66
N GLU A 443 11.07 -12.46 -37.45
CA GLU A 443 11.54 -11.41 -38.35
C GLU A 443 12.84 -10.76 -37.85
N PRO A 444 13.71 -10.24 -38.75
CA PRO A 444 13.58 -10.25 -40.20
C PRO A 444 13.75 -11.64 -40.84
N ALA A 445 13.30 -11.78 -42.09
CA ALA A 445 13.49 -12.99 -42.89
C ALA A 445 14.98 -13.24 -43.17
N ASP A 446 15.69 -12.21 -43.62
CA ASP A 446 17.14 -12.19 -43.76
C ASP A 446 17.79 -12.12 -42.37
N TRP A 447 18.65 -13.08 -42.03
CA TRP A 447 19.20 -13.25 -40.69
C TRP A 447 20.74 -13.40 -40.72
N PRO A 448 21.49 -12.78 -39.80
CA PRO A 448 21.05 -11.89 -38.71
C PRO A 448 20.56 -10.50 -39.20
N PRO A 449 19.80 -9.75 -38.37
CA PRO A 449 19.39 -8.39 -38.70
C PRO A 449 20.59 -7.44 -38.89
N VAL A 450 20.45 -6.46 -39.77
CA VAL A 450 21.46 -5.42 -40.01
C VAL A 450 21.21 -4.24 -39.09
N VAL A 451 22.24 -3.81 -38.35
CA VAL A 451 22.23 -2.56 -37.60
C VAL A 451 22.40 -1.41 -38.61
N LYS A 452 21.44 -0.48 -38.65
CA LYS A 452 21.55 0.74 -39.45
C LYS A 452 22.28 1.81 -38.63
N ASP A 453 23.33 2.40 -39.18
CA ASP A 453 23.94 3.59 -38.60
C ASP A 453 22.91 4.73 -38.63
N ASP A 454 22.66 5.36 -37.48
CA ASP A 454 21.83 6.58 -37.41
C ASP A 454 22.60 7.73 -38.08
N GLU A 455 22.20 8.14 -39.29
CA GLU A 455 22.70 9.35 -39.98
C GLU A 455 22.30 10.66 -39.27
#